data_AF-A0A2W4LB52-F1
#
_entry.id   AF-A0A2W4LB52-F1
#
_cell.length_a   1.000
_cell.length_b   1.000
_cell.length_c   1.000
_cell.angle_alpha   90.00
_cell.angle_beta   90.00
_cell.angle_gamma   90.00
#
_symmetry.space_group_name_H-M   'P 1'
#
loop_
_entity.id
_entity.type
_entity.pdbx_description
1 polymer ?
#
loop_
_entity_poly.entity_id
_entity_poly.type
_entity_poly.pdbx_seq_one_letter_code
_entity_poly.pdbx_strand_id
1 'polypeptide(L)'
;MEDDKAVTAGRSAVLDGSRVTLDGLPYEQVPGDDLKHGARTVIEALASALFPGDDPTDRAWRSFFAQRVVIVSDDAFTWLTQTATDVRAHVRIDDTTRTVAKGHLWYAEMLPPETILAGIVQVSAIRKDQDPKRAFELLKSITASPLQVGGDATTGAGRVRLVIGGGAA
;
A
#
# COMPACT_ATOMS: atom_id res chain seq x y z
N MET A 1 20.98 6.71 -2.07
CA MET A 1 20.38 8.02 -2.45
C MET A 1 20.43 8.89 -1.20
N GLU A 2 20.75 10.18 -1.33
CA GLU A 2 20.75 11.10 -0.18
C GLU A 2 19.31 11.31 0.34
N ASP A 3 19.17 11.67 1.62
CA ASP A 3 17.87 11.71 2.31
C ASP A 3 16.96 12.84 1.86
N ASP A 4 17.50 13.87 1.24
CA ASP A 4 16.76 15.00 0.67
C ASP A 4 16.43 14.79 -0.82
N LYS A 5 16.62 13.57 -1.36
CA LYS A 5 16.43 13.28 -2.78
C LYS A 5 15.27 12.32 -3.02
N ALA A 6 14.65 12.50 -4.18
CA ALA A 6 13.59 11.64 -4.66
C ALA A 6 13.76 11.29 -6.15
N VAL A 7 13.31 10.10 -6.54
CA VAL A 7 13.22 9.67 -7.94
C VAL A 7 11.75 9.41 -8.27
N THR A 8 11.30 9.92 -9.41
CA THR A 8 9.96 9.68 -9.94
C THR A 8 10.06 9.10 -11.35
N ALA A 9 9.09 8.29 -11.77
CA ALA A 9 9.02 7.84 -13.16
C ALA A 9 8.43 8.92 -14.08
N GLY A 10 9.20 9.34 -15.09
CA GLY A 10 8.70 10.18 -16.21
C GLY A 10 7.94 11.44 -15.79
N ARG A 11 6.75 11.66 -16.37
CA ARG A 11 5.82 12.75 -15.99
C ARG A 11 5.08 12.37 -14.71
N SER A 12 5.63 12.77 -13.57
CA SER A 12 5.01 12.60 -12.27
C SER A 12 3.99 13.70 -11.98
N ALA A 13 2.87 13.33 -11.37
CA ALA A 13 1.81 14.24 -10.95
C ALA A 13 2.07 14.87 -9.57
N VAL A 14 3.13 14.45 -8.87
CA VAL A 14 3.48 14.93 -7.52
C VAL A 14 4.68 15.87 -7.50
N LEU A 15 5.25 16.17 -8.68
CA LEU A 15 6.33 17.15 -8.81
C LEU A 15 5.77 18.57 -8.88
N ASP A 16 6.33 19.45 -8.07
CA ASP A 16 6.24 20.90 -8.19
C ASP A 16 7.62 21.44 -8.61
N GLY A 17 7.75 21.74 -9.91
CA GLY A 17 9.05 22.04 -10.52
C GLY A 17 10.02 20.85 -10.42
N SER A 18 11.09 21.01 -9.64
CA SER A 18 12.08 19.96 -9.35
C SER A 18 11.87 19.29 -7.99
N ARG A 19 10.79 19.60 -7.26
CA ARG A 19 10.59 19.15 -5.88
C ARG A 19 9.37 18.27 -5.73
N VAL A 20 9.41 17.39 -4.74
CA VAL A 20 8.25 16.71 -4.19
C VAL A 20 8.21 16.99 -2.68
N THR A 21 7.01 17.18 -2.13
CA THR A 21 6.84 17.37 -0.68
C THR A 21 6.12 16.15 -0.12
N LEU A 22 6.75 15.45 0.83
CA LEU A 22 6.18 14.29 1.52
C LEU A 22 6.12 14.60 3.01
N ASP A 23 4.93 14.53 3.59
CA ASP A 23 4.68 14.87 5.01
C ASP A 23 5.26 16.23 5.45
N GLY A 24 5.15 17.23 4.56
CA GLY A 24 5.69 18.57 4.79
C GLY A 24 7.20 18.72 4.57
N LEU A 25 7.93 17.63 4.31
CA LEU A 25 9.37 17.66 4.03
C LEU A 25 9.64 17.75 2.52
N PRO A 26 10.52 18.67 2.07
CA PRO A 26 10.87 18.79 0.66
C PRO A 26 11.95 17.78 0.27
N TYR A 27 11.80 17.20 -0.91
CA TYR A 27 12.80 16.35 -1.56
C TYR A 27 13.06 16.86 -2.97
N GLU A 28 14.34 16.98 -3.33
CA GLU A 28 14.76 17.37 -4.67
C GLU A 28 14.80 16.17 -5.61
N GLN A 29 14.27 16.35 -6.82
CA GLN A 29 14.31 15.32 -7.84
C GLN A 29 15.76 15.06 -8.27
N VAL A 30 16.18 13.80 -8.26
CA VAL A 30 17.50 13.40 -8.75
C VAL A 30 17.60 13.70 -10.26
N PRO A 31 18.63 14.46 -10.70
CA PRO A 31 18.93 14.64 -12.11
C PRO A 31 19.62 13.37 -12.66
N GLY A 32 19.20 12.91 -13.84
CA GLY A 32 19.84 11.76 -14.52
C GLY A 32 18.83 10.73 -15.05
N ASP A 33 19.15 10.13 -16.19
CA ASP A 33 18.23 9.27 -16.94
C ASP A 33 18.28 7.81 -16.48
N ASP A 34 19.42 7.30 -16.01
CA ASP A 34 19.58 5.88 -15.65
C ASP A 34 18.71 5.48 -14.45
N LEU A 35 18.74 6.28 -13.37
CA LEU A 35 17.88 6.05 -12.20
C LEU A 35 16.39 6.19 -12.55
N LYS A 36 16.05 7.12 -13.46
CA LYS A 36 14.67 7.29 -13.93
C LYS A 36 14.21 6.11 -14.79
N HIS A 37 15.11 5.52 -15.57
CA HIS A 37 14.83 4.30 -16.34
C HIS A 37 14.56 3.12 -15.41
N GLY A 38 15.44 2.86 -14.45
CA GLY A 38 15.25 1.79 -13.45
C GLY A 38 13.97 1.97 -12.63
N ALA A 39 13.71 3.20 -12.16
CA ALA A 39 12.47 3.53 -11.45
C ALA A 39 11.23 3.24 -12.30
N ARG A 40 11.24 3.65 -13.57
CA ARG A 40 10.14 3.38 -14.50
C ARG A 40 9.89 1.88 -14.64
N THR A 41 10.93 1.07 -14.85
CA THR A 41 10.78 -0.39 -15.00
C THR A 41 10.13 -1.02 -13.78
N VAL A 42 10.59 -0.67 -12.57
CA VAL A 42 10.02 -1.21 -11.32
C VAL A 42 8.58 -0.74 -11.12
N ILE A 43 8.30 0.53 -11.36
CA ILE A 43 6.95 1.11 -11.21
C ILE A 43 5.96 0.47 -12.19
N GLU A 44 6.34 0.28 -13.46
CA GLU A 44 5.50 -0.37 -14.47
C GLU A 44 5.24 -1.85 -14.13
N ALA A 45 6.24 -2.55 -13.59
CA ALA A 45 6.08 -3.93 -13.11
C ALA A 45 5.12 -4.02 -11.91
N LEU A 46 5.27 -3.14 -10.92
CA LEU A 46 4.36 -3.06 -9.77
C LEU A 46 2.94 -2.71 -10.20
N ALA A 47 2.77 -1.73 -11.08
CA ALA A 47 1.47 -1.35 -11.61
C ALA A 47 0.76 -2.54 -12.28
N SER A 48 1.50 -3.31 -13.08
CA SER A 48 0.97 -4.50 -13.77
C SER A 48 0.62 -5.64 -12.80
N ALA A 49 1.40 -5.81 -11.73
CA ALA A 49 1.10 -6.79 -10.69
C ALA A 49 -0.14 -6.41 -9.87
N LEU A 50 -0.33 -5.12 -9.57
CA LEU A 50 -1.46 -4.62 -8.78
C LEU A 50 -2.76 -4.57 -9.58
N PHE A 51 -2.69 -4.28 -10.87
CA PHE A 51 -3.84 -4.09 -11.76
C PHE A 51 -3.68 -4.99 -13.01
N PRO A 52 -3.90 -6.31 -12.85
CA PRO A 52 -3.57 -7.31 -13.87
C PRO A 52 -4.60 -7.40 -15.02
N GLY A 53 -5.73 -6.72 -14.92
CA GLY A 53 -6.78 -6.70 -15.93
C GLY A 53 -6.42 -5.91 -17.19
N ASP A 54 -7.00 -6.33 -18.30
CA ASP A 54 -6.93 -5.66 -19.60
C ASP A 54 -8.19 -4.85 -19.91
N ASP A 55 -9.02 -4.56 -18.92
CA ASP A 55 -10.15 -3.67 -19.10
C ASP A 55 -9.71 -2.19 -18.96
N PRO A 56 -10.55 -1.22 -19.40
CA PRO A 56 -10.22 0.19 -19.31
C PRO A 56 -9.92 0.69 -17.88
N THR A 57 -10.52 0.07 -16.86
CA THR A 57 -10.36 0.45 -15.45
C THR A 57 -8.95 0.14 -14.98
N ASP A 58 -8.48 -1.08 -15.18
CA ASP A 58 -7.13 -1.47 -14.77
C ASP A 58 -6.05 -0.70 -15.56
N ARG A 59 -6.27 -0.41 -16.85
CA ARG A 59 -5.38 0.49 -17.61
C ARG A 59 -5.32 1.90 -17.01
N ALA A 60 -6.46 2.45 -16.61
CA ALA A 60 -6.52 3.76 -15.97
C ALA A 60 -5.78 3.76 -14.62
N TRP A 61 -5.97 2.71 -13.80
CA TRP A 61 -5.29 2.56 -12.53
C TRP A 61 -3.77 2.39 -12.66
N ARG A 62 -3.29 1.63 -13.66
CA ARG A 62 -1.85 1.52 -13.94
C ARG A 62 -1.24 2.89 -14.24
N SER A 63 -1.90 3.69 -15.07
CA SER A 63 -1.46 5.06 -15.39
C SER A 63 -1.50 5.98 -14.17
N PHE A 64 -2.60 5.93 -13.40
CA PHE A 64 -2.78 6.73 -12.19
C PHE A 64 -1.69 6.46 -11.14
N PHE A 65 -1.41 5.17 -10.89
CA PHE A 65 -0.38 4.71 -9.97
C PHE A 65 1.01 5.18 -10.43
N ALA A 66 1.38 4.91 -11.69
CA ALA A 66 2.71 5.23 -12.19
C ALA A 66 3.08 6.72 -12.11
N GLN A 67 2.09 7.61 -12.17
CA GLN A 67 2.28 9.05 -12.03
C GLN A 67 2.52 9.52 -10.59
N ARG A 68 2.23 8.69 -9.58
CA ARG A 68 2.18 9.08 -8.16
C ARG A 68 3.17 8.33 -7.28
N VAL A 69 3.99 7.44 -7.84
CA VAL A 69 5.06 6.77 -7.09
C VAL A 69 6.30 7.66 -7.04
N VAL A 70 6.85 7.75 -5.84
CA VAL A 70 8.11 8.41 -5.52
C VAL A 70 9.01 7.39 -4.82
N ILE A 71 10.25 7.29 -5.27
CA ILE A 71 11.28 6.47 -4.63
C ILE A 71 12.15 7.44 -3.82
N VAL A 72 12.34 7.13 -2.54
CA VAL A 72 13.14 7.91 -1.58
C VAL A 72 14.25 7.03 -0.98
N SER A 73 15.14 7.60 -0.16
CA SER A 73 16.17 6.81 0.52
C SER A 73 15.54 5.84 1.53
N ASP A 74 16.29 4.81 1.93
CA ASP A 74 15.81 3.87 2.95
C ASP A 74 15.52 4.57 4.28
N ASP A 75 16.31 5.57 4.64
CA ASP A 75 16.13 6.36 5.86
C ASP A 75 14.87 7.24 5.79
N ALA A 76 14.65 7.92 4.65
CA ALA A 76 13.42 8.69 4.42
C ALA A 76 12.17 7.79 4.42
N PHE A 77 12.23 6.62 3.79
CA PHE A 77 11.14 5.65 3.80
C PHE A 77 10.88 5.11 5.22
N THR A 78 11.94 4.78 5.96
CA THR A 78 11.85 4.31 7.35
C THR A 78 11.21 5.37 8.24
N TRP A 79 11.61 6.63 8.10
CA TRP A 79 10.99 7.74 8.83
C TRP A 79 9.50 7.87 8.50
N LEU A 80 9.15 7.95 7.21
CA LEU A 80 7.75 8.08 6.76
C LEU A 80 6.86 6.95 7.27
N THR A 81 7.35 5.70 7.25
CA THR A 81 6.58 4.53 7.73
C THR A 81 6.39 4.50 9.26
N GLN A 82 7.16 5.28 10.01
CA GLN A 82 7.04 5.40 11.47
C GLN A 82 6.25 6.65 11.90
N THR A 83 6.21 7.70 11.08
CA THR A 83 5.62 8.99 11.46
C THR A 83 4.35 9.34 10.70
N ALA A 84 4.18 8.87 9.46
CA ALA A 84 3.05 9.21 8.60
C ALA A 84 1.90 8.19 8.68
N THR A 85 1.75 7.52 9.83
CA THR A 85 0.61 6.64 10.14
C THR A 85 -0.58 7.44 10.67
N ASP A 86 -1.78 6.88 10.53
CA ASP A 86 -3.00 7.55 10.98
C ASP A 86 -3.24 7.26 12.48
N VAL A 87 -3.00 8.26 13.33
CA VAL A 87 -3.21 8.18 14.78
C VAL A 87 -4.51 8.87 15.16
N ARG A 88 -5.51 8.09 15.57
CA ARG A 88 -6.86 8.57 15.88
C ARG A 88 -7.12 8.59 17.38
N ALA A 89 -7.68 9.70 17.87
CA ALA A 89 -8.23 9.77 19.22
C ALA A 89 -9.64 9.17 19.25
N HIS A 90 -9.87 8.22 20.15
CA HIS A 90 -11.16 7.60 20.38
C HIS A 90 -11.66 7.93 21.78
N VAL A 91 -12.97 8.18 21.88
CA VAL A 91 -13.63 8.42 23.17
C VAL A 91 -14.89 7.59 23.30
N ARG A 92 -15.25 7.24 24.54
CA ARG A 92 -16.61 6.81 24.87
C ARG A 92 -17.36 7.97 25.51
N ILE A 93 -18.50 8.33 24.93
CA ILE A 93 -19.41 9.33 25.52
C ILE A 93 -20.30 8.65 26.55
N ASP A 94 -20.48 9.29 27.70
CA ASP A 94 -21.43 8.90 28.72
C ASP A 94 -22.83 9.41 28.34
N ASP A 95 -23.81 8.50 28.26
CA ASP A 95 -25.15 8.81 27.74
C ASP A 95 -25.95 9.79 28.62
N THR A 96 -25.63 9.85 29.92
CA THR A 96 -26.34 10.70 30.89
C THR A 96 -25.76 12.11 30.91
N THR A 97 -24.44 12.22 31.06
CA THR A 97 -23.75 13.51 31.19
C THR A 97 -23.45 14.15 29.84
N ARG A 98 -23.49 13.39 28.74
CA ARG A 98 -23.09 13.81 27.39
C ARG A 98 -21.64 14.29 27.30
N THR A 99 -20.79 13.79 28.19
CA THR A 99 -19.35 14.08 28.23
C THR A 99 -18.52 12.80 28.07
N VAL A 100 -17.20 12.93 27.89
CA VAL A 100 -16.32 11.77 27.82
C VAL A 100 -16.36 11.02 29.15
N ALA A 101 -16.63 9.71 29.09
CA ALA A 101 -16.60 8.87 30.26
C ALA A 101 -15.18 8.76 30.82
N LYS A 102 -15.05 8.85 32.14
CA LYS A 102 -13.75 8.83 32.83
C LYS A 102 -12.94 7.60 32.44
N GLY A 103 -11.70 7.81 31.98
CA GLY A 103 -10.77 6.74 31.57
C GLY A 103 -11.04 6.15 30.18
N HIS A 104 -11.98 6.71 29.41
CA HIS A 104 -12.29 6.23 28.05
C HIS A 104 -11.86 7.23 26.98
N LEU A 105 -10.62 7.73 27.06
CA LEU A 105 -9.91 8.36 25.96
C LEU A 105 -8.69 7.48 25.66
N TRP A 106 -8.54 7.08 24.40
CA TRP A 106 -7.38 6.32 23.95
C TRP A 106 -7.00 6.72 22.53
N TYR A 107 -5.78 6.37 22.12
CA TYR A 107 -5.31 6.54 20.77
C TYR A 107 -5.14 5.18 20.11
N ALA A 108 -5.49 5.09 18.83
CA ALA A 108 -5.26 3.93 17.99
C ALA A 108 -4.48 4.36 16.74
N GLU A 109 -3.45 3.61 16.40
CA GLU A 109 -2.66 3.80 15.19
C GLU A 109 -3.14 2.84 14.11
N MET A 110 -3.29 3.35 12.89
CA MET A 110 -3.81 2.63 11.74
C MET A 110 -2.85 2.76 10.57
N LEU A 111 -2.73 1.68 9.80
CA LEU A 111 -2.05 1.73 8.51
C LEU A 111 -2.88 2.62 7.56
N PRO A 112 -2.27 3.61 6.89
CA PRO A 112 -2.99 4.48 5.97
C PRO A 112 -3.70 3.70 4.85
N PRO A 113 -4.86 4.20 4.37
CA PRO A 113 -5.47 3.64 3.16
C PRO A 113 -4.50 3.73 1.98
N GLU A 114 -4.69 2.85 1.00
CA GLU A 114 -3.83 2.74 -0.18
C GLU A 114 -2.40 2.21 0.09
N THR A 115 -2.09 1.80 1.33
CA THR A 115 -0.85 1.07 1.61
C THR A 115 -0.84 -0.29 0.90
N ILE A 116 0.26 -0.58 0.21
CA ILE A 116 0.49 -1.86 -0.46
C ILE A 116 1.39 -2.72 0.43
N LEU A 117 0.87 -3.86 0.88
CA LEU A 117 1.63 -4.90 1.56
C LEU A 117 1.87 -6.06 0.60
N ALA A 118 3.04 -6.69 0.70
CA ALA A 118 3.41 -7.84 -0.10
C ALA A 118 3.93 -8.96 0.80
N GLY A 119 3.69 -10.21 0.39
CA GLY A 119 4.13 -11.40 1.10
C GLY A 119 4.12 -12.62 0.19
N ILE A 120 4.72 -13.71 0.66
CA ILE A 120 4.81 -14.97 -0.09
C ILE A 120 3.81 -15.97 0.49
N VAL A 121 3.02 -16.59 -0.38
CA VAL A 121 2.16 -17.73 -0.02
C VAL A 121 2.74 -19.00 -0.62
N GLN A 122 3.09 -19.95 0.23
CA GLN A 122 3.59 -21.27 -0.19
C GLN A 122 2.53 -22.33 0.02
N VAL A 123 2.31 -23.15 -1.01
CA VAL A 123 1.34 -24.25 -0.98
C VAL A 123 2.07 -25.56 -1.19
N SER A 124 1.84 -26.54 -0.33
CA SER A 124 2.43 -27.87 -0.41
C SER A 124 1.41 -28.96 -0.07
N ALA A 125 1.59 -30.16 -0.62
CA ALA A 125 0.78 -31.31 -0.28
C ALA A 125 1.09 -31.74 1.16
N ILE A 126 0.05 -31.91 1.99
CA ILE A 126 0.21 -32.43 3.37
C ILE A 126 0.26 -33.97 3.33
N ARG A 127 -0.39 -34.59 2.34
CA ARG A 127 -0.37 -36.03 2.08
C ARG A 127 -0.08 -36.30 0.60
N LYS A 128 0.46 -37.49 0.30
CA LYS A 128 0.89 -37.88 -1.07
C LYS A 128 -0.25 -37.88 -2.10
N ASP A 129 -1.48 -38.06 -1.66
CA ASP A 129 -2.69 -38.12 -2.48
C ASP A 129 -3.35 -36.74 -2.71
N GLN A 130 -2.79 -35.67 -2.14
CA GLN A 130 -3.33 -34.32 -2.31
C GLN A 130 -2.65 -33.57 -3.45
N ASP A 131 -3.45 -32.89 -4.26
CA ASP A 131 -2.99 -31.96 -5.28
C ASP A 131 -2.90 -30.53 -4.70
N PRO A 132 -1.68 -29.96 -4.54
CA PRO A 132 -1.47 -28.58 -4.09
C PRO A 132 -2.21 -27.53 -4.94
N LYS A 133 -2.46 -27.82 -6.22
CA LYS A 133 -3.16 -26.90 -7.15
C LYS A 133 -4.53 -26.52 -6.63
N ARG A 134 -5.23 -27.45 -5.96
CA ARG A 134 -6.57 -27.19 -5.44
C ARG A 134 -6.58 -26.11 -4.35
N ALA A 135 -5.55 -26.08 -3.50
CA ALA A 135 -5.43 -25.04 -2.48
C ALA A 135 -5.08 -23.67 -3.10
N PHE A 136 -4.27 -23.66 -4.17
CA PHE A 136 -3.96 -22.43 -4.89
C PHE A 136 -5.18 -21.85 -5.62
N GLU A 137 -6.00 -22.69 -6.27
CA GLU A 137 -7.25 -22.24 -6.89
C GLU A 137 -8.27 -21.72 -5.86
N LEU A 138 -8.32 -22.33 -4.66
CA LEU A 138 -9.12 -21.79 -3.56
C LEU A 138 -8.64 -20.40 -3.15
N LEU A 139 -7.32 -20.20 -3.00
CA LEU A 139 -6.76 -18.88 -2.67
C LEU A 139 -7.12 -17.82 -3.71
N LYS A 140 -7.06 -18.15 -5.01
CA LYS A 140 -7.50 -17.25 -6.08
C LYS A 140 -8.98 -16.89 -5.97
N SER A 141 -9.84 -17.83 -5.57
CA SER A 141 -11.26 -17.51 -5.42
C SER A 141 -11.55 -16.47 -4.32
N ILE A 142 -10.68 -16.41 -3.29
CA ILE A 142 -10.79 -15.45 -2.18
C ILE A 142 -10.41 -14.02 -2.63
N THR A 143 -9.63 -13.86 -3.70
CA THR A 143 -9.25 -12.53 -4.22
C THR A 143 -10.39 -11.82 -4.98
N ALA A 144 -11.51 -12.50 -5.22
CA ALA A 144 -12.63 -11.95 -5.98
C ALA A 144 -13.41 -10.85 -5.23
N SER A 145 -13.23 -10.73 -3.91
CA SER A 145 -13.88 -9.71 -3.09
C SER A 145 -12.90 -9.08 -2.08
N PRO A 146 -13.19 -7.86 -1.60
CA PRO A 146 -12.39 -7.25 -0.55
C PRO A 146 -12.44 -8.08 0.73
N LEU A 147 -11.28 -8.21 1.40
CA LEU A 147 -11.13 -8.90 2.68
C LEU A 147 -11.13 -7.92 3.84
N GLN A 148 -11.43 -8.44 5.03
CA GLN A 148 -11.28 -7.74 6.29
C GLN A 148 -10.03 -8.26 7.00
N VAL A 149 -9.14 -7.35 7.38
CA VAL A 149 -7.90 -7.66 8.13
C VAL A 149 -7.81 -6.75 9.34
N GLY A 150 -7.47 -7.31 10.50
CA GLY A 150 -7.33 -6.55 11.75
C GLY A 150 -8.66 -6.27 12.47
N GLY A 151 -8.59 -5.38 13.46
CA GLY A 151 -9.72 -4.96 14.30
C GLY A 151 -10.57 -3.85 13.67
N ASP A 152 -11.46 -3.25 14.47
CA ASP A 152 -12.24 -2.05 14.12
C ASP A 152 -13.07 -2.14 12.82
N ALA A 153 -13.41 -3.38 12.44
CA ALA A 153 -14.22 -3.69 11.26
C ALA A 153 -15.61 -3.01 11.30
N THR A 154 -16.23 -2.94 12.48
CA THR A 154 -17.55 -2.30 12.68
C THR A 154 -17.52 -0.79 12.51
N THR A 155 -16.34 -0.18 12.57
CA THR A 155 -16.10 1.25 12.30
C THR A 155 -15.46 1.48 10.92
N GLY A 156 -15.37 0.45 10.08
CA GLY A 156 -14.93 0.55 8.69
C GLY A 156 -13.42 0.48 8.45
N ALA A 157 -12.62 0.11 9.45
CA ALA A 157 -11.17 -0.08 9.27
C ALA A 157 -10.86 -1.45 8.63
N GLY A 158 -9.68 -1.58 8.01
CA GLY A 158 -9.11 -2.89 7.65
C GLY A 158 -9.65 -3.57 6.37
N ARG A 159 -10.35 -2.84 5.50
CA ARG A 159 -10.76 -3.38 4.18
C ARG A 159 -9.58 -3.38 3.22
N VAL A 160 -9.27 -4.55 2.66
CA VAL A 160 -8.14 -4.74 1.75
C VAL A 160 -8.57 -5.43 0.47
N ARG A 161 -7.91 -5.09 -0.65
CA ARG A 161 -7.97 -5.88 -1.89
C ARG A 161 -6.78 -6.81 -1.91
N LEU A 162 -7.02 -8.11 -2.04
CA LEU A 162 -5.95 -9.10 -2.20
C LEU A 162 -5.70 -9.33 -3.68
N VAL A 163 -4.43 -9.29 -4.09
CA VAL A 163 -4.00 -9.66 -5.44
C VAL A 163 -2.95 -10.74 -5.31
N ILE A 164 -3.14 -11.85 -6.03
CA ILE A 164 -2.18 -12.96 -6.07
C ILE A 164 -1.65 -13.03 -7.50
N GLY A 165 -0.35 -12.80 -7.66
CA GLY A 165 0.36 -12.90 -8.93
C GLY A 165 1.53 -13.89 -8.84
N GLY A 166 1.84 -14.55 -9.94
CA GLY A 166 2.93 -15.54 -10.01
C GLY A 166 2.62 -16.91 -9.40
N GLY A 167 3.55 -17.85 -9.59
CA GLY A 167 3.47 -19.23 -9.09
C GLY A 167 3.26 -20.26 -10.21
N ALA A 168 4.25 -21.13 -10.42
CA ALA A 168 4.05 -22.42 -11.08
C ALA A 168 3.66 -23.42 -9.98
N ALA A 169 2.50 -24.05 -10.12
CA ALA A 169 2.09 -25.13 -9.24
C ALA A 169 2.60 -26.48 -9.74
#